data_AF-A0A942U384-F1
#
_entry.id   AF-A0A942U384-F1
#
_cell.length_a   1.000
_cell.length_b   1.000
_cell.length_c   1.000
_cell.angle_alpha   90.00
_cell.angle_beta   90.00
_cell.angle_gamma   90.00
#
_symmetry.space_group_name_H-M   'P 1'
#
loop_
_entity.id
_entity.type
_entity.pdbx_description
1 polymer ?
#
loop_
_entity_poly.entity_id
_entity_poly.type
_entity_poly.pdbx_seq_one_letter_code
_entity_poly.pdbx_strand_id
1 'polypeptide(L)' 'MIIKRNKFIISAGIVLSFFAVAVVSNYYSLDNTKRTCVENNKTPEVEQGLLGINWTVSCE' A
#
# COMPACT_ATOMS: atom_id res chain seq x y z
N MET A 1 -14.84 24.63 -23.21
CA MET A 1 -14.81 24.04 -21.85
C MET A 1 -14.89 22.51 -21.83
N ILE A 2 -15.78 21.88 -22.62
CA ILE A 2 -16.05 20.43 -22.59
C ILE A 2 -14.79 19.55 -22.82
N ILE A 3 -13.93 19.91 -23.78
CA ILE A 3 -12.69 19.16 -24.09
C ILE A 3 -11.69 19.19 -22.91
N LYS A 4 -11.57 20.32 -22.20
CA LYS A 4 -10.70 20.43 -21.00
C LYS A 4 -11.21 19.58 -19.84
N ARG A 5 -12.53 19.48 -19.66
CA ARG A 5 -13.16 18.65 -18.62
C ARG A 5 -12.89 17.16 -18.84
N ASN A 6 -12.90 16.70 -20.09
CA ASN A 6 -12.62 15.30 -20.42
C ASN A 6 -11.16 14.90 -20.12
N LYS A 7 -10.20 15.79 -20.42
CA LYS A 7 -8.78 15.55 -20.09
C LYS A 7 -8.51 15.53 -18.58
N PHE A 8 -9.22 16.37 -17.81
CA PHE A 8 -9.12 16.38 -16.35
C PHE A 8 -9.61 15.07 -15.73
N ILE A 9 -10.77 14.55 -16.18
CA ILE A 9 -11.32 13.28 -15.68
C ILE A 9 -10.37 12.11 -15.98
N ILE A 10 -9.80 12.05 -17.18
CA ILE A 10 -8.82 11.02 -17.56
C ILE A 10 -7.58 11.11 -16.67
N SER A 11 -7.02 12.31 -16.48
CA SER A 11 -5.86 12.51 -15.61
C SER A 11 -6.16 12.12 -14.16
N ALA A 12 -7.32 12.48 -13.63
CA ALA A 12 -7.73 12.12 -12.29
C ALA A 12 -7.90 10.61 -12.13
N GLY A 13 -8.47 9.93 -13.13
CA GLY A 13 -8.59 8.48 -13.17
C GLY A 13 -7.22 7.79 -13.14
N ILE A 14 -6.25 8.28 -13.91
CA ILE A 14 -4.88 7.74 -13.90
C ILE A 14 -4.24 7.87 -12.52
N VAL A 15 -4.33 9.05 -11.89
CA VAL A 15 -3.77 9.29 -10.55
C VAL A 15 -4.43 8.38 -9.51
N LEU A 16 -5.76 8.24 -9.54
CA LEU A 16 -6.49 7.35 -8.65
C LEU A 16 -6.10 5.89 -8.84
N SER A 17 -5.89 5.44 -10.08
CA SER A 17 -5.42 4.08 -10.35
C SER A 17 -4.03 3.83 -9.76
N PHE A 18 -3.10 4.78 -9.91
CA PHE A 18 -1.78 4.66 -9.27
C PHE A 18 -1.87 4.64 -7.76
N PHE A 19 -2.76 5.45 -7.18
CA PHE A 19 -2.99 5.47 -5.74
C PHE A 19 -3.54 4.12 -5.23
N ALA A 20 -4.52 3.55 -5.94
CA ALA A 20 -5.07 2.23 -5.61
C ALA A 20 -4.01 1.14 -5.67
N VAL A 21 -3.17 1.13 -6.72
CA VAL A 21 -2.05 0.19 -6.85
C VAL A 21 -1.08 0.37 -5.69
N ALA A 22 -0.70 1.60 -5.33
CA ALA A 22 0.22 1.86 -4.23
C ALA A 22 -0.31 1.34 -2.88
N VAL A 23 -1.59 1.56 -2.59
CA VAL A 23 -2.23 1.06 -1.35
C VAL A 23 -2.24 -0.46 -1.32
N VAL A 24 -2.66 -1.10 -2.41
CA VAL A 24 -2.70 -2.58 -2.51
C VAL A 24 -1.30 -3.17 -2.38
N SER A 25 -0.31 -2.63 -3.09
CA SER A 25 1.08 -3.07 -3.00
C SER A 25 1.67 -2.89 -1.59
N ASN A 26 1.35 -1.80 -0.90
CA ASN A 26 1.80 -1.57 0.48
C ASN A 26 1.23 -2.64 1.43
N TYR A 27 -0.06 -2.98 1.29
CA TYR A 27 -0.69 -4.04 2.08
C TYR A 27 -0.06 -5.41 1.82
N TYR A 28 0.12 -5.78 0.56
CA TYR A 28 0.77 -7.05 0.20
C TYR A 28 2.21 -7.11 0.71
N SER A 29 2.95 -6.00 0.64
CA SER A 29 4.30 -5.94 1.16
C SER A 29 4.33 -6.20 2.67
N LEU A 30 3.40 -5.62 3.43
CA LEU A 30 3.27 -5.85 4.87
C LEU A 30 2.95 -7.30 5.18
N ASP A 31 1.96 -7.87 4.51
CA ASP A 31 1.56 -9.27 4.70
C ASP A 31 2.72 -10.24 4.38
N ASN A 32 3.43 -9.99 3.28
CA ASN A 32 4.57 -10.80 2.89
C ASN A 32 5.69 -10.76 3.95
N THR A 33 6.02 -9.57 4.47
CA THR A 33 7.05 -9.45 5.53
C THR A 33 6.64 -10.21 6.79
N LYS A 34 5.36 -10.12 7.23
CA LYS A 34 4.87 -10.91 8.37
C LYS A 34 4.98 -12.41 8.12
N ARG A 35 4.57 -12.86 6.94
CA ARG A 35 4.66 -14.27 6.54
C ARG A 35 6.09 -14.77 6.58
N THR A 36 7.06 -13.98 6.11
CA THR A 36 8.48 -14.36 6.18
C THR A 36 8.96 -14.53 7.62
N CYS A 37 8.50 -13.72 8.59
CA CYS A 37 8.82 -13.98 10.01
C CYS A 37 8.30 -15.35 10.46
N VAL A 38 7.03 -15.66 10.15
CA VAL A 38 6.39 -16.94 10.53
C VAL A 38 7.08 -18.12 9.86
N GLU A 39 7.45 -18.01 8.58
CA GLU A 39 8.19 -19.03 7.83
C GLU A 39 9.58 -19.31 8.44
N ASN A 40 10.12 -18.37 9.22
CA ASN A 40 11.38 -18.53 9.96
C ASN A 40 11.16 -18.88 11.45
N ASN A 41 9.97 -19.38 11.82
CA ASN A 41 9.58 -19.71 13.19
C ASN A 41 9.71 -18.54 14.19
N LYS A 42 9.54 -17.31 13.71
CA LYS A 42 9.56 -16.10 14.52
C LYS A 42 8.16 -15.49 14.61
N THR A 43 7.91 -14.74 15.68
CA THR A 43 6.67 -14.00 15.86
C THR A 43 6.80 -12.63 15.18
N PRO A 44 5.91 -12.27 14.25
CA PRO A 44 5.90 -10.94 13.68
C PRO A 44 5.26 -9.95 14.64
N GLU A 45 6.02 -8.92 15.03
CA GLU A 45 5.50 -7.74 15.71
C GLU A 45 5.35 -6.60 14.70
N VAL A 46 4.25 -5.87 14.78
CA VAL A 46 3.86 -4.92 13.73
C VAL A 46 3.56 -3.58 14.37
N GLU A 47 4.39 -2.59 14.03
CA GLU A 47 4.16 -1.20 14.37
C GLU A 47 3.59 -0.46 13.16
N GLN A 48 2.43 0.16 13.32
CA GLN A 48 1.78 0.93 12.25
C GLN A 48 1.75 2.41 12.61
N GLY A 49 2.26 3.23 11.69
CA GLY A 49 2.16 4.69 11.72
C GLY A 49 0.85 5.20 11.14
N LEU A 50 0.79 6.51 10.90
CA LEU A 50 -0.42 7.20 10.45
C LEU A 50 -1.04 6.55 9.19
N LEU A 51 -2.35 6.29 9.25
CA LEU A 51 -3.15 5.67 8.18
C LEU A 51 -2.72 4.24 7.79
N GLY A 52 -1.83 3.58 8.55
CA GLY A 52 -1.33 2.24 8.24
C GLY A 52 -0.45 2.16 7.00
N ILE A 53 -0.14 3.32 6.38
CA ILE A 53 0.70 3.42 5.17
C ILE A 53 2.17 3.20 5.53
N ASN A 54 2.58 3.73 6.69
CA ASN A 54 3.90 3.50 7.23
C ASN A 54 3.80 2.37 8.24
N TRP A 55 4.62 1.34 8.09
CA TRP A 55 4.64 0.21 8.99
C TRP A 55 6.06 -0.32 9.12
N THR A 56 6.34 -0.95 10.25
CA THR A 56 7.58 -1.67 10.50
C THR A 56 7.23 -3.04 11.07
N VAL A 57 7.96 -4.06 10.64
CA VAL A 57 7.81 -5.43 11.15
C VAL A 57 9.13 -5.86 11.76
N SER A 58 9.09 -6.22 13.04
CA SER A 58 10.16 -6.95 13.73
C SER A 58 9.80 -8.44 13.78
N CYS A 59 10.82 -9.31 13.67
CA CYS A 59 10.64 -10.75 13.87
C CYS A 59 11.39 -11.15 15.14
N GLU A 60 10.65 -11.56 16.16
CA GLU A 60 11.20 -12.09 17.42
C GLU A 60 11.26 -13.62 17.42
#